data_AF-A0AAV5SIY4-F1
#
_entry.id   AF-A0AAV5SIY4-F1
#
_cell.length_a   1.000
_cell.length_b   1.000
_cell.length_c   1.000
_cell.angle_alpha   90.00
_cell.angle_beta   90.00
_cell.angle_gamma   90.00
#
_symmetry.space_group_name_H-M   'P 1'
#
loop_
_entity.id
_entity.type
_entity.pdbx_description
1 polymer ?
#
loop_
_entity_poly.entity_id
_entity_poly.type
_entity_poly.pdbx_seq_one_letter_code
_entity_poly.pdbx_strand_id
1 'polypeptide(L)'
;MDCSPREEITTATAVHSPTSTSTGGIVTAMDWSEDGVYDVSIEKILSSMREVPSGEHYLTPTELCAYDDMATTLVVDAALSFTTHKMNHRRRYIKTDERRAAAHVMDEFVKNNDFMMTLRKIFSLKSVRAFLAHQTDNKRAEFRDHLLRFLQMFSFKAGFTIEPCNRYSAEHNQGARLVVTRHWQKGDRIDRLCGVISELNPAEEAALLRKDQNDFSVMYSTRKQCAQLWLGPGAYINHDCRPSCKFVPNGRTASIQALRDLRPGDEITCFYGDHFFGDSNERCECCTCERLGRGAFTGIDENTSDSASASGSVEGDSSSSTTHAAVAAGAAATQPARVKYGLRDTDSRLNRPCWRSAIH
;
A
#
# COMPACT_ATOMS: atom_id res chain seq x y z
N MET A 1 -9.80 -72.46 44.81
CA MET A 1 -11.06 -72.32 45.58
C MET A 1 -12.05 -71.63 44.68
N ASP A 2 -13.21 -72.25 44.53
CA ASP A 2 -14.28 -71.81 43.64
C ASP A 2 -15.22 -70.85 44.38
N CYS A 3 -15.89 -69.97 43.64
CA CYS A 3 -17.20 -69.35 43.94
C CYS A 3 -17.49 -68.21 42.95
N SER A 4 -18.24 -68.54 41.90
CA SER A 4 -19.16 -67.60 41.25
C SER A 4 -20.49 -67.52 42.06
N PRO A 5 -21.63 -67.13 41.48
CA PRO A 5 -22.07 -65.75 41.25
C PRO A 5 -23.37 -65.42 42.04
N ARG A 6 -23.92 -64.19 41.94
CA ARG A 6 -25.38 -64.00 41.98
C ARG A 6 -25.90 -62.64 41.52
N GLU A 7 -27.10 -62.71 40.93
CA GLU A 7 -27.98 -61.61 40.51
C GLU A 7 -28.93 -61.21 41.66
N GLU A 8 -29.60 -60.05 41.53
CA GLU A 8 -31.04 -59.76 41.78
C GLU A 8 -31.26 -58.22 41.66
N ILE A 9 -32.16 -57.61 40.88
CA ILE A 9 -33.62 -57.69 40.61
C ILE A 9 -34.36 -56.44 41.16
N THR A 10 -34.85 -55.59 40.23
CA THR A 10 -36.03 -54.65 40.23
C THR A 10 -36.36 -53.76 41.46
N THR A 11 -36.83 -52.50 41.34
CA THR A 11 -38.09 -52.04 40.67
C THR A 11 -38.17 -50.51 40.45
N ALA A 12 -38.97 -50.08 39.44
CA ALA A 12 -39.83 -48.86 39.31
C ALA A 12 -39.47 -47.52 40.04
N THR A 13 -39.64 -46.28 39.54
CA THR A 13 -40.16 -45.59 38.31
C THR A 13 -39.78 -44.07 38.47
N ALA A 14 -39.99 -43.07 37.58
CA ALA A 14 -40.79 -42.90 36.36
C ALA A 14 -40.17 -41.87 35.35
N VAL A 15 -40.75 -41.85 34.14
CA VAL A 15 -40.83 -40.81 33.08
C VAL A 15 -40.23 -39.40 33.32
N HIS A 16 -39.24 -38.98 32.50
CA HIS A 16 -39.37 -37.90 31.48
C HIS A 16 -38.07 -37.70 30.66
N SER A 17 -38.20 -37.57 29.33
CA SER A 17 -37.11 -37.24 28.38
C SER A 17 -36.98 -35.70 28.21
N PRO A 18 -35.85 -35.13 27.74
CA PRO A 18 -35.34 -35.36 26.38
C PRO A 18 -33.83 -35.62 26.20
N THR A 19 -33.55 -36.31 25.10
CA THR A 19 -32.39 -36.29 24.19
C THR A 19 -31.59 -34.97 24.11
N SER A 20 -30.30 -34.93 23.71
CA SER A 20 -29.30 -36.00 23.47
C SER A 20 -27.90 -35.38 23.33
N THR A 21 -26.88 -36.18 23.63
CA THR A 21 -25.43 -35.92 23.58
C THR A 21 -24.89 -35.12 22.40
N SER A 22 -23.94 -34.22 22.69
CA SER A 22 -23.16 -33.45 21.73
C SER A 22 -21.97 -34.24 21.16
N THR A 23 -21.78 -34.20 19.84
CA THR A 23 -20.52 -34.56 19.17
C THR A 23 -20.32 -33.72 17.90
N GLY A 24 -19.09 -33.26 17.65
CA GLY A 24 -18.57 -32.93 16.32
C GLY A 24 -19.33 -31.91 15.45
N GLY A 25 -19.39 -30.64 15.85
CA GLY A 25 -19.84 -29.56 14.97
C GLY A 25 -18.78 -29.18 13.92
N ILE A 26 -18.97 -29.58 12.67
CA ILE A 26 -18.31 -28.94 11.52
C ILE A 26 -18.73 -27.46 11.49
N VAL A 27 -17.78 -26.55 11.29
CA VAL A 27 -18.09 -25.12 11.10
C VAL A 27 -18.82 -24.96 9.77
N THR A 28 -20.15 -24.89 9.82
CA THR A 28 -21.00 -24.60 8.67
C THR A 28 -20.66 -23.21 8.11
N ALA A 29 -20.68 -23.10 6.78
CA ALA A 29 -20.38 -21.86 6.08
C ALA A 29 -21.21 -20.68 6.62
N MET A 30 -20.59 -19.51 6.73
CA MET A 30 -21.31 -18.26 6.99
C MET A 30 -22.34 -18.05 5.88
N ASP A 31 -23.59 -17.81 6.28
CA ASP A 31 -24.72 -17.63 5.38
C ASP A 31 -24.56 -16.31 4.59
N TRP A 32 -24.21 -16.44 3.31
CA TRP A 32 -23.97 -15.33 2.40
C TRP A 32 -25.27 -14.85 1.71
N SER A 33 -26.39 -14.76 2.44
CA SER A 33 -27.65 -14.37 1.80
C SER A 33 -28.74 -13.71 2.67
N GLU A 34 -29.07 -12.47 2.32
CA GLU A 34 -30.49 -12.03 2.22
C GLU A 34 -31.02 -12.11 0.77
N ASP A 35 -30.14 -12.18 -0.24
CA ASP A 35 -30.45 -12.22 -1.69
C ASP A 35 -29.88 -13.50 -2.37
N GLY A 36 -30.11 -14.68 -1.79
CA GLY A 36 -29.25 -15.86 -1.98
C GLY A 36 -29.19 -16.51 -3.36
N VAL A 37 -28.18 -16.14 -4.14
CA VAL A 37 -27.52 -17.03 -5.10
C VAL A 37 -26.05 -17.15 -4.73
N TYR A 38 -25.66 -18.33 -4.24
CA TYR A 38 -24.26 -18.70 -4.02
C TYR A 38 -23.55 -18.77 -5.38
N ASP A 39 -22.73 -17.76 -5.71
CA ASP A 39 -21.98 -17.73 -6.97
C ASP A 39 -20.83 -18.75 -6.92
N VAL A 40 -21.14 -19.96 -7.38
CA VAL A 40 -20.21 -21.09 -7.50
C VAL A 40 -18.97 -20.74 -8.32
N SER A 41 -19.08 -19.82 -9.31
CA SER A 41 -17.92 -19.36 -10.06
C SER A 41 -17.00 -18.53 -9.16
N ILE A 42 -17.55 -17.58 -8.41
CA ILE A 42 -16.77 -16.77 -7.46
C ILE A 42 -16.10 -17.65 -6.40
N GLU A 43 -16.79 -18.60 -5.77
CA GLU A 43 -16.13 -19.47 -4.78
C GLU A 43 -15.02 -20.34 -5.40
N LYS A 44 -15.21 -20.83 -6.64
CA LYS A 44 -14.16 -21.54 -7.39
C LYS A 44 -12.97 -20.63 -7.73
N ILE A 45 -13.23 -19.36 -8.04
CA ILE A 45 -12.19 -18.34 -8.22
C ILE A 45 -11.47 -18.10 -6.89
N LEU A 46 -12.15 -17.89 -5.77
CA LEU A 46 -11.48 -17.65 -4.49
C LEU A 46 -10.67 -18.89 -4.05
N SER A 47 -11.27 -20.08 -4.11
CA SER A 47 -10.63 -21.35 -3.71
C SER A 47 -9.46 -21.78 -4.60
N SER A 48 -9.29 -21.20 -5.79
CA SER A 48 -8.13 -21.42 -6.66
C SER A 48 -7.01 -20.39 -6.46
N MET A 49 -7.07 -19.59 -5.39
CA MET A 49 -5.99 -18.66 -5.05
C MET A 49 -4.66 -19.37 -4.79
N ARG A 50 -3.57 -18.67 -5.10
CA ARG A 50 -2.23 -18.97 -4.58
C ARG A 50 -1.90 -17.90 -3.56
N GLU A 51 -1.31 -18.27 -2.42
CA GLU A 51 -0.98 -17.31 -1.35
C GLU A 51 -0.12 -16.16 -1.92
N VAL A 52 0.94 -16.49 -2.66
CA VAL A 52 1.68 -15.54 -3.51
C VAL A 52 1.22 -15.69 -4.96
N PRO A 53 0.56 -14.69 -5.57
CA PRO A 53 0.07 -14.79 -6.94
C PRO A 53 1.20 -14.68 -7.98
N SER A 54 0.97 -15.19 -9.18
CA SER A 54 1.96 -15.25 -10.28
C SER A 54 2.62 -13.89 -10.59
N GLY A 55 3.85 -13.91 -11.13
CA GLY A 55 4.50 -12.72 -11.71
C GLY A 55 3.97 -12.34 -13.11
N GLU A 56 3.16 -13.20 -13.72
CA GLU A 56 2.46 -12.93 -14.98
C GLU A 56 1.02 -12.45 -14.72
N HIS A 57 0.55 -11.55 -15.60
CA HIS A 57 -0.82 -11.03 -15.64
C HIS A 57 -1.19 -10.59 -17.07
N TYR A 58 -2.47 -10.59 -17.39
CA TYR A 58 -3.00 -10.23 -18.71
C TYR A 58 -3.98 -9.05 -18.64
N LEU A 59 -3.78 -8.16 -17.67
CA LEU A 59 -4.47 -6.88 -17.57
C LEU A 59 -3.96 -5.91 -18.64
N THR A 60 -4.91 -5.26 -19.32
CA THR A 60 -4.65 -4.04 -20.10
C THR A 60 -4.34 -2.87 -19.16
N PRO A 61 -3.72 -1.77 -19.64
CA PRO A 61 -3.49 -0.58 -18.82
C PRO A 61 -4.75 -0.07 -18.10
N THR A 62 -5.89 -0.01 -18.80
CA THR A 62 -7.17 0.47 -18.24
C THR A 62 -7.73 -0.46 -17.17
N GLU A 63 -7.62 -1.78 -17.35
CA GLU A 63 -8.03 -2.75 -16.31
C GLU A 63 -7.11 -2.66 -15.10
N LEU A 64 -5.79 -2.59 -15.30
CA LEU A 64 -4.83 -2.45 -14.21
C LEU A 64 -5.11 -1.20 -13.36
N CYS A 65 -5.31 -0.03 -13.99
CA CYS A 65 -5.73 1.20 -13.29
C CYS A 65 -7.00 1.00 -12.45
N ALA A 66 -8.05 0.38 -13.02
CA ALA A 66 -9.32 0.20 -12.34
C ALA A 66 -9.27 -0.84 -11.21
N TYR A 67 -8.44 -1.88 -11.37
CA TYR A 67 -8.28 -2.96 -10.40
C TYR A 67 -7.42 -2.49 -9.23
N ASP A 68 -6.39 -1.69 -9.51
CA ASP A 68 -5.53 -1.07 -8.52
C ASP A 68 -6.27 -0.05 -7.65
N ASP A 69 -7.02 0.87 -8.26
CA ASP A 69 -7.85 1.84 -7.52
C ASP A 69 -8.86 1.13 -6.59
N MET A 70 -9.51 0.07 -7.08
CA MET A 70 -10.46 -0.71 -6.30
C MET A 70 -9.76 -1.44 -5.14
N ALA A 71 -8.63 -2.11 -5.41
CA ALA A 71 -7.90 -2.88 -4.41
C ALA A 71 -7.24 -1.98 -3.34
N THR A 72 -6.64 -0.85 -3.73
CA THR A 72 -6.11 0.15 -2.79
C THR A 72 -7.22 0.72 -1.92
N THR A 73 -8.40 1.03 -2.48
CA THR A 73 -9.56 1.48 -1.67
C THR A 73 -10.12 0.41 -0.73
N LEU A 74 -10.05 -0.87 -1.07
CA LEU A 74 -10.52 -1.98 -0.21
C LEU A 74 -9.52 -2.38 0.87
N VAL A 75 -8.22 -2.20 0.63
CA VAL A 75 -7.14 -2.75 1.48
C VAL A 75 -6.30 -1.64 2.10
N VAL A 76 -5.65 -0.82 1.28
CA VAL A 76 -4.66 0.18 1.76
C VAL A 76 -5.35 1.38 2.39
N ASP A 77 -6.31 2.00 1.71
CA ASP A 77 -7.07 3.14 2.22
C ASP A 77 -7.88 2.73 3.48
N ALA A 78 -8.35 1.48 3.51
CA ALA A 78 -9.09 0.89 4.62
C ALA A 78 -8.21 0.66 5.86
N ALA A 79 -6.96 0.22 5.68
CA ALA A 79 -6.01 0.02 6.77
C ALA A 79 -5.37 1.34 7.26
N LEU A 80 -5.04 2.26 6.34
CA LEU A 80 -4.39 3.53 6.67
C LEU A 80 -5.36 4.66 7.06
N SER A 81 -6.67 4.47 6.84
CA SER A 81 -7.72 5.46 7.13
C SER A 81 -7.63 6.80 6.36
N PHE A 82 -6.88 6.85 5.25
CA PHE A 82 -6.89 7.96 4.30
C PHE A 82 -6.86 7.44 2.85
N THR A 83 -7.22 8.28 1.87
CA THR A 83 -7.17 7.89 0.46
C THR A 83 -5.75 8.04 -0.07
N THR A 84 -5.10 6.92 -0.37
CA THR A 84 -3.82 6.89 -1.08
C THR A 84 -3.98 7.18 -2.58
N HIS A 85 -2.88 7.25 -3.33
CA HIS A 85 -2.88 7.52 -4.77
C HIS A 85 -3.92 6.71 -5.55
N LYS A 86 -4.47 7.32 -6.62
CA LYS A 86 -5.47 6.71 -7.51
C LYS A 86 -5.21 7.13 -8.95
N MET A 87 -5.45 6.21 -9.88
CA MET A 87 -5.45 6.46 -11.31
C MET A 87 -6.70 7.24 -11.76
N ASN A 88 -7.84 7.08 -11.08
CA ASN A 88 -9.06 7.83 -11.35
C ASN A 88 -9.66 8.50 -10.11
N HIS A 89 -9.15 9.69 -9.79
CA HIS A 89 -9.61 10.56 -8.69
C HIS A 89 -11.11 10.89 -8.68
N ARG A 90 -11.81 10.80 -9.82
CA ARG A 90 -13.25 11.12 -9.90
C ARG A 90 -14.14 9.92 -9.58
N ARG A 91 -13.61 8.69 -9.63
CA ARG A 91 -14.40 7.47 -9.47
C ARG A 91 -14.48 7.05 -8.01
N ARG A 92 -15.71 6.91 -7.50
CA ARG A 92 -15.98 6.32 -6.19
C ARG A 92 -16.19 4.82 -6.37
N TYR A 93 -15.20 4.02 -5.97
CA TYR A 93 -15.20 2.57 -6.19
C TYR A 93 -16.13 1.80 -5.22
N ILE A 94 -16.21 2.24 -3.96
CA ILE A 94 -17.14 1.68 -2.97
C ILE A 94 -17.97 2.78 -2.28
N LYS A 95 -19.17 2.41 -1.82
CA LYS A 95 -20.10 3.26 -1.08
C LYS A 95 -19.61 3.55 0.35
N THR A 96 -20.17 4.59 0.99
CA THR A 96 -19.70 5.09 2.29
C THR A 96 -19.89 4.10 3.44
N ASP A 97 -21.00 3.35 3.43
CA ASP A 97 -21.28 2.22 4.31
C ASP A 97 -20.25 1.09 4.12
N GLU A 98 -19.96 0.73 2.87
CA GLU A 98 -19.01 -0.33 2.54
C GLU A 98 -17.54 0.04 2.85
N ARG A 99 -17.19 1.34 2.97
CA ARG A 99 -15.86 1.75 3.49
C ARG A 99 -15.66 1.30 4.94
N ARG A 100 -16.69 1.41 5.78
CA ARG A 100 -16.60 0.94 7.18
C ARG A 100 -16.52 -0.58 7.24
N ALA A 101 -17.24 -1.28 6.37
CA ALA A 101 -17.12 -2.73 6.24
C ALA A 101 -15.70 -3.15 5.81
N ALA A 102 -15.12 -2.52 4.79
CA ALA A 102 -13.75 -2.78 4.34
C ALA A 102 -12.70 -2.52 5.45
N ALA A 103 -12.83 -1.41 6.19
CA ALA A 103 -11.97 -1.12 7.34
C ALA A 103 -12.06 -2.20 8.44
N HIS A 104 -13.27 -2.69 8.75
CA HIS A 104 -13.45 -3.79 9.70
C HIS A 104 -12.84 -5.10 9.20
N VAL A 105 -13.04 -5.45 7.93
CA VAL A 105 -12.43 -6.64 7.30
C VAL A 105 -10.91 -6.59 7.34
N MET A 106 -10.31 -5.41 7.16
CA MET A 106 -8.86 -5.22 7.28
C MET A 106 -8.36 -5.29 8.73
N ASP A 107 -9.10 -4.72 9.69
CA ASP A 107 -8.80 -4.84 11.12
C ASP A 107 -8.83 -6.31 11.60
N GLU A 108 -9.77 -7.12 11.10
CA GLU A 108 -9.77 -8.57 11.32
C GLU A 108 -8.57 -9.25 10.65
N PHE A 109 -8.28 -8.94 9.38
CA PHE A 109 -7.19 -9.55 8.61
C PHE A 109 -5.80 -9.30 9.22
N VAL A 110 -5.56 -8.09 9.73
CA VAL A 110 -4.30 -7.73 10.42
C VAL A 110 -4.13 -8.55 11.72
N LYS A 111 -5.21 -9.04 12.32
CA LYS A 111 -5.17 -9.86 13.55
C LYS A 111 -5.10 -11.37 13.28
N ASN A 112 -5.76 -11.86 12.22
CA ASN A 112 -5.91 -13.30 11.97
C ASN A 112 -5.13 -13.84 10.74
N ASN A 113 -4.77 -12.97 9.79
CA ASN A 113 -4.15 -13.31 8.50
C ASN A 113 -4.91 -14.34 7.64
N ASP A 114 -6.24 -14.48 7.82
CA ASP A 114 -7.09 -15.39 7.04
C ASP A 114 -7.46 -14.79 5.68
N PHE A 115 -6.59 -15.03 4.70
CA PHE A 115 -6.78 -14.59 3.31
C PHE A 115 -8.10 -15.07 2.70
N MET A 116 -8.55 -16.30 2.98
CA MET A 116 -9.76 -16.86 2.36
C MET A 116 -11.02 -16.22 2.93
N MET A 117 -11.09 -16.02 4.25
CA MET A 117 -12.20 -15.31 4.88
C MET A 117 -12.24 -13.85 4.42
N THR A 118 -11.10 -13.16 4.39
CA THR A 118 -11.00 -11.77 3.92
C THR A 118 -11.40 -11.62 2.45
N LEU A 119 -10.96 -12.52 1.57
CA LEU A 119 -11.40 -12.51 0.17
C LEU A 119 -12.91 -12.70 0.04
N ARG A 120 -13.52 -13.66 0.75
CA ARG A 120 -14.98 -13.86 0.74
C ARG A 120 -15.72 -12.61 1.21
N LYS A 121 -15.28 -12.00 2.32
CA LYS A 121 -15.84 -10.75 2.87
C LYS A 121 -15.67 -9.52 1.97
N ILE A 122 -14.65 -9.49 1.12
CA ILE A 122 -14.48 -8.41 0.12
C ILE A 122 -15.37 -8.66 -1.10
N PHE A 123 -15.39 -9.89 -1.63
CA PHE A 123 -16.17 -10.24 -2.82
C PHE A 123 -17.69 -10.22 -2.56
N SER A 124 -18.12 -10.32 -1.29
CA SER A 124 -19.50 -10.14 -0.86
C SER A 124 -19.97 -8.68 -0.78
N LEU A 125 -19.10 -7.69 -0.97
CA LEU A 125 -19.52 -6.29 -1.03
C LEU A 125 -20.34 -6.03 -2.30
N LYS A 126 -21.46 -5.33 -2.17
CA LYS A 126 -22.36 -4.96 -3.29
C LYS A 126 -21.60 -4.17 -4.36
N SER A 127 -20.70 -3.26 -3.97
CA SER A 127 -19.85 -2.54 -4.95
C SER A 127 -18.85 -3.44 -5.67
N VAL A 128 -18.29 -4.47 -5.01
CA VAL A 128 -17.34 -5.41 -5.63
C VAL A 128 -18.07 -6.37 -6.58
N ARG A 129 -19.23 -6.90 -6.18
CA ARG A 129 -20.11 -7.67 -7.08
C ARG A 129 -20.50 -6.86 -8.33
N ALA A 130 -20.91 -5.61 -8.16
CA ALA A 130 -21.25 -4.73 -9.28
C ALA A 130 -20.05 -4.44 -10.21
N PHE A 131 -18.85 -4.26 -9.65
CA PHE A 131 -17.61 -4.05 -10.41
C PHE A 131 -17.22 -5.27 -11.25
N LEU A 132 -17.49 -6.49 -10.74
CA LEU A 132 -17.15 -7.76 -11.38
C LEU A 132 -18.28 -8.37 -12.22
N ALA A 133 -19.49 -7.83 -12.18
CA ALA A 133 -20.70 -8.43 -12.77
C ALA A 133 -20.52 -8.84 -14.25
N HIS A 134 -19.93 -7.95 -15.05
CA HIS A 134 -19.71 -8.16 -16.49
C HIS A 134 -18.28 -8.63 -16.84
N GLN A 135 -17.47 -8.98 -15.84
CA GLN A 135 -16.11 -9.50 -16.03
C GLN A 135 -16.15 -11.01 -16.26
N THR A 136 -15.29 -11.52 -17.14
CA THR A 136 -15.07 -12.97 -17.33
C THR A 136 -14.40 -13.59 -16.10
N ASP A 137 -14.55 -14.90 -15.89
CA ASP A 137 -13.92 -15.61 -14.76
C ASP A 137 -12.39 -15.39 -14.69
N ASN A 138 -11.71 -15.35 -15.84
CA ASN A 138 -10.28 -15.03 -15.90
C ASN A 138 -9.99 -13.62 -15.36
N LYS A 139 -10.79 -12.62 -15.74
CA LYS A 139 -10.63 -11.23 -15.28
C LYS A 139 -10.99 -11.06 -13.80
N ARG A 140 -12.00 -11.79 -13.32
CA ARG A 140 -12.33 -11.91 -11.89
C ARG A 140 -11.17 -12.54 -11.08
N ALA A 141 -10.49 -13.54 -11.63
CA ALA A 141 -9.31 -14.15 -11.03
C ALA A 141 -8.08 -13.22 -11.05
N GLU A 142 -7.88 -12.45 -12.11
CA GLU A 142 -6.82 -11.42 -12.16
C GLU A 142 -7.08 -10.29 -11.14
N PHE A 143 -8.34 -9.89 -10.92
CA PHE A 143 -8.70 -8.97 -9.84
C PHE A 143 -8.42 -9.56 -8.44
N ARG A 144 -8.82 -10.82 -8.20
CA ARG A 144 -8.48 -11.57 -6.97
C ARG A 144 -6.97 -11.55 -6.72
N ASP A 145 -6.17 -11.82 -7.75
CA ASP A 145 -4.71 -11.87 -7.63
C ASP A 145 -4.10 -10.48 -7.40
N HIS A 146 -4.63 -9.42 -8.01
CA HIS A 146 -4.19 -8.05 -7.72
C HIS A 146 -4.54 -7.62 -6.28
N LEU A 147 -5.74 -7.96 -5.81
CA LEU A 147 -6.17 -7.74 -4.43
C LEU A 147 -5.30 -8.52 -3.42
N LEU A 148 -4.94 -9.77 -3.74
CA LEU A 148 -4.04 -10.59 -2.92
C LEU A 148 -2.66 -9.96 -2.77
N ARG A 149 -2.11 -9.29 -3.79
CA ARG A 149 -0.83 -8.56 -3.67
C ARG A 149 -0.91 -7.45 -2.61
N PHE A 150 -2.03 -6.74 -2.52
CA PHE A 150 -2.24 -5.75 -1.47
C PHE A 150 -2.41 -6.38 -0.08
N LEU A 151 -3.17 -7.48 0.03
CA LEU A 151 -3.28 -8.21 1.30
C LEU A 151 -1.92 -8.75 1.78
N GLN A 152 -1.00 -9.11 0.87
CA GLN A 152 0.36 -9.52 1.23
C GLN A 152 1.16 -8.45 1.98
N MET A 153 0.85 -7.16 1.81
CA MET A 153 1.50 -6.07 2.55
C MET A 153 1.24 -6.13 4.06
N PHE A 154 0.16 -6.80 4.47
CA PHE A 154 -0.23 -6.98 5.87
C PHE A 154 -0.07 -8.44 6.33
N SER A 155 0.68 -9.26 5.58
CA SER A 155 0.90 -10.66 5.96
C SER A 155 1.96 -10.81 7.05
N PHE A 156 1.73 -11.69 8.03
CA PHE A 156 2.76 -12.05 9.02
C PHE A 156 4.00 -12.68 8.38
N LYS A 157 3.89 -13.20 7.15
CA LYS A 157 5.00 -13.76 6.36
C LYS A 157 5.67 -12.74 5.42
N ALA A 158 5.17 -11.51 5.34
CA ALA A 158 5.65 -10.49 4.40
C ALA A 158 7.10 -10.08 4.65
N GLY A 159 7.44 -9.81 5.92
CA GLY A 159 8.73 -9.21 6.31
C GLY A 159 8.85 -7.71 5.99
N PHE A 160 7.75 -7.09 5.58
CA PHE A 160 7.56 -5.65 5.42
C PHE A 160 6.09 -5.30 5.74
N THR A 161 5.78 -4.01 5.86
CA THR A 161 4.42 -3.46 5.92
C THR A 161 4.39 -2.05 5.29
N ILE A 162 3.23 -1.40 5.27
CA ILE A 162 3.04 -0.02 4.83
C ILE A 162 2.71 0.90 6.02
N GLU A 163 3.26 2.12 5.99
CA GLU A 163 3.00 3.19 6.96
C GLU A 163 2.62 4.49 6.24
N PRO A 164 1.90 5.43 6.88
CA PRO A 164 1.76 6.80 6.37
C PRO A 164 3.13 7.47 6.20
N CYS A 165 3.29 8.29 5.17
CA CYS A 165 4.47 9.09 4.91
C CYS A 165 4.06 10.55 4.69
N ASN A 166 4.72 11.47 5.38
CA ASN A 166 4.48 12.91 5.27
C ASN A 166 5.69 13.67 4.71
N ARG A 167 6.62 12.97 4.05
CA ARG A 167 7.90 13.55 3.63
C ARG A 167 7.78 14.39 2.35
N TYR A 168 7.09 13.90 1.34
CA TYR A 168 7.21 14.44 -0.03
C TYR A 168 6.17 15.54 -0.30
N SER A 169 6.61 16.68 -0.84
CA SER A 169 5.76 17.86 -1.04
C SER A 169 4.83 17.73 -2.26
N ALA A 170 5.25 16.97 -3.27
CA ALA A 170 4.48 16.71 -4.49
C ALA A 170 3.16 15.97 -4.22
N GLU A 171 3.13 15.11 -3.20
CA GLU A 171 1.93 14.40 -2.70
C GLU A 171 1.24 15.13 -1.52
N HIS A 172 1.53 16.43 -1.36
CA HIS A 172 1.00 17.28 -0.28
C HIS A 172 1.27 16.74 1.13
N ASN A 173 2.40 16.05 1.31
CA ASN A 173 2.81 15.44 2.57
C ASN A 173 1.76 14.42 3.09
N GLN A 174 1.04 13.76 2.18
CA GLN A 174 0.02 12.75 2.47
C GLN A 174 0.19 11.51 1.57
N GLY A 175 1.34 10.86 1.70
CA GLY A 175 1.67 9.61 1.05
C GLY A 175 1.76 8.42 2.00
N ALA A 176 2.43 7.39 1.54
CA ALA A 176 2.76 6.21 2.32
C ALA A 176 4.15 5.68 1.93
N ARG A 177 4.71 4.83 2.78
CA ARG A 177 6.03 4.21 2.59
C ARG A 177 5.99 2.74 2.99
N LEU A 178 6.85 1.93 2.38
CA LEU A 178 7.04 0.55 2.81
C LEU A 178 8.20 0.45 3.80
N VAL A 179 7.96 -0.19 4.95
CA VAL A 179 8.97 -0.41 5.99
C VAL A 179 9.19 -1.88 6.24
N VAL A 180 10.43 -2.24 6.55
CA VAL A 180 10.84 -3.60 6.87
C VAL A 180 10.38 -4.00 8.28
N THR A 181 9.88 -5.23 8.44
CA THR A 181 9.41 -5.75 9.75
C THR A 181 10.25 -6.90 10.31
N ARG A 182 11.24 -7.39 9.54
CA ARG A 182 12.20 -8.43 9.97
C ARG A 182 13.58 -8.17 9.36
N HIS A 183 14.62 -8.83 9.86
CA HIS A 183 15.93 -8.74 9.20
C HIS A 183 15.91 -9.35 7.78
N TRP A 184 16.62 -8.68 6.87
CA TRP A 184 16.94 -9.13 5.51
C TRP A 184 18.43 -8.93 5.25
N GLN A 185 19.05 -9.84 4.51
CA GLN A 185 20.45 -9.77 4.11
C GLN A 185 20.58 -9.15 2.71
N LYS A 186 21.74 -8.56 2.44
CA LYS A 186 22.12 -8.11 1.09
C LYS A 186 21.97 -9.26 0.08
N GLY A 187 21.16 -9.03 -0.95
CA GLY A 187 20.88 -9.99 -2.01
C GLY A 187 19.56 -10.76 -1.85
N ASP A 188 18.93 -10.73 -0.67
CA ASP A 188 17.62 -11.34 -0.46
C ASP A 188 16.55 -10.73 -1.38
N ARG A 189 15.58 -11.56 -1.78
CA ARG A 189 14.36 -11.12 -2.48
C ARG A 189 13.19 -11.00 -1.51
N ILE A 190 12.46 -9.89 -1.60
CA ILE A 190 11.23 -9.68 -0.85
C ILE A 190 10.07 -10.25 -1.67
N ASP A 191 9.94 -11.58 -1.71
CA ASP A 191 9.08 -12.30 -2.68
C ASP A 191 7.59 -11.92 -2.64
N ARG A 192 7.11 -11.38 -1.52
CA ARG A 192 5.72 -10.91 -1.31
C ARG A 192 5.51 -9.45 -1.71
N LEU A 193 6.57 -8.73 -2.08
CA LEU A 193 6.54 -7.37 -2.59
C LEU A 193 6.83 -7.35 -4.09
N CYS A 194 5.86 -6.92 -4.88
CA CYS A 194 6.01 -6.77 -6.31
C CYS A 194 5.39 -5.47 -6.84
N GLY A 195 6.02 -4.89 -7.86
CA GLY A 195 5.39 -3.91 -8.75
C GLY A 195 4.74 -4.63 -9.92
N VAL A 196 3.51 -4.25 -10.28
CA VAL A 196 2.75 -4.78 -11.42
C VAL A 196 2.89 -3.81 -12.58
N ILE A 197 3.42 -4.28 -13.70
CA ILE A 197 3.88 -3.42 -14.81
C ILE A 197 2.93 -3.56 -15.99
N SER A 198 2.45 -2.43 -16.51
CA SER A 198 1.82 -2.36 -17.84
C SER A 198 2.60 -1.40 -18.74
N GLU A 199 2.90 -1.84 -19.95
CA GLU A 199 3.48 -0.99 -20.98
C GLU A 199 2.39 -0.15 -21.63
N LEU A 200 2.69 1.12 -21.87
CA LEU A 200 1.77 2.07 -22.52
C LEU A 200 2.28 2.36 -23.94
N ASN A 201 1.39 2.23 -24.92
CA ASN A 201 1.60 2.87 -26.21
C ASN A 201 1.25 4.38 -26.14
N PRO A 202 1.68 5.21 -27.11
CA PRO A 202 1.45 6.66 -27.05
C PRO A 202 -0.03 7.10 -26.95
N ALA A 203 -0.96 6.33 -27.53
CA ALA A 203 -2.38 6.62 -27.44
C ALA A 203 -2.96 6.25 -26.06
N GLU A 204 -2.51 5.15 -25.46
CA GLU A 204 -2.86 4.77 -24.08
C GLU A 204 -2.31 5.77 -23.06
N GLU A 205 -1.05 6.19 -23.23
CA GLU A 205 -0.43 7.24 -22.43
C GLU A 205 -1.22 8.56 -22.49
N ALA A 206 -1.57 9.03 -23.69
CA ALA A 206 -2.38 10.23 -23.86
C ALA A 206 -3.82 10.09 -23.30
N ALA A 207 -4.42 8.90 -23.42
CA ALA A 207 -5.76 8.63 -22.94
C ALA A 207 -5.83 8.57 -21.39
N LEU A 208 -4.89 7.86 -20.76
CA LEU A 208 -4.93 7.52 -19.33
C LEU A 208 -4.20 8.51 -18.44
N LEU A 209 -3.04 9.01 -18.86
CA LEU A 209 -2.19 9.83 -18.00
C LEU A 209 -2.60 11.31 -18.03
N ARG A 210 -2.71 11.88 -16.84
CA ARG A 210 -2.97 13.29 -16.57
C ARG A 210 -1.82 13.79 -15.72
N LYS A 211 -1.12 14.76 -16.29
CA LYS A 211 0.04 15.39 -15.69
C LYS A 211 -0.29 15.87 -14.27
N ASP A 212 0.60 15.52 -13.34
CA ASP A 212 0.61 15.90 -11.93
C ASP A 212 -0.68 15.48 -11.18
N GLN A 213 -1.29 14.38 -11.65
CA GLN A 213 -2.51 13.80 -11.07
C GLN A 213 -2.39 12.27 -10.91
N ASN A 214 -2.03 11.55 -11.97
CA ASN A 214 -1.98 10.07 -11.94
C ASN A 214 -0.72 9.49 -12.63
N ASP A 215 0.36 10.26 -12.64
CA ASP A 215 1.67 9.95 -13.21
C ASP A 215 2.74 9.63 -12.15
N PHE A 216 2.31 9.47 -10.89
CA PHE A 216 3.16 9.21 -9.71
C PHE A 216 4.07 7.98 -9.82
N SER A 217 3.70 6.98 -10.62
CA SER A 217 4.45 5.72 -10.78
C SER A 217 4.72 5.34 -12.25
N VAL A 218 4.98 6.35 -13.09
CA VAL A 218 5.30 6.14 -14.52
C VAL A 218 6.82 6.23 -14.74
N MET A 219 7.43 5.10 -15.10
CA MET A 219 8.86 5.00 -15.43
C MET A 219 9.06 4.79 -16.93
N TYR A 220 10.15 5.32 -17.50
CA TYR A 220 10.47 5.16 -18.92
C TYR A 220 11.47 4.01 -19.12
N SER A 221 11.17 3.07 -20.02
CA SER A 221 12.05 1.96 -20.32
C SER A 221 12.94 2.28 -21.51
N THR A 222 14.22 2.61 -21.28
CA THR A 222 15.19 2.85 -22.36
C THR A 222 15.40 1.63 -23.27
N ARG A 223 15.26 0.41 -22.74
CA ARG A 223 15.34 -0.84 -23.53
C ARG A 223 14.15 -1.04 -24.45
N LYS A 224 12.93 -0.65 -24.02
CA LYS A 224 11.69 -0.84 -24.80
C LYS A 224 11.22 0.42 -25.52
N GLN A 225 11.88 1.55 -25.27
CA GLN A 225 11.57 2.88 -25.82
C GLN A 225 10.11 3.32 -25.55
N CYS A 226 9.53 2.91 -24.41
CA CYS A 226 8.14 3.18 -24.05
C CYS A 226 7.98 3.57 -22.57
N ALA A 227 6.87 4.23 -22.27
CA ALA A 227 6.42 4.41 -20.90
C ALA A 227 5.94 3.07 -20.31
N GLN A 228 6.19 2.89 -19.01
CA GLN A 228 5.70 1.78 -18.21
C GLN A 228 4.97 2.36 -17.00
N LEU A 229 3.72 1.95 -16.82
CA LEU A 229 2.91 2.22 -15.63
C LEU A 229 3.18 1.12 -14.60
N TRP A 230 3.54 1.51 -13.38
CA TRP A 230 3.84 0.60 -12.28
C TRP A 230 2.79 0.77 -11.18
N LEU A 231 1.97 -0.25 -10.96
CA LEU A 231 0.95 -0.27 -9.91
C LEU A 231 1.15 -1.47 -8.97
N GLY A 232 0.19 -1.77 -8.09
CA GLY A 232 0.35 -2.75 -7.03
C GLY A 232 1.22 -2.26 -5.86
N PRO A 233 1.54 -3.14 -4.89
CA PRO A 233 2.32 -2.79 -3.70
C PRO A 233 3.64 -2.06 -3.98
N GLY A 234 4.33 -2.40 -5.07
CA GLY A 234 5.58 -1.76 -5.47
C GLY A 234 5.49 -0.27 -5.79
N ALA A 235 4.29 0.28 -6.03
CA ALA A 235 4.07 1.72 -6.26
C ALA A 235 4.19 2.57 -4.98
N TYR A 236 4.29 1.95 -3.79
CA TYR A 236 4.55 2.63 -2.51
C TYR A 236 6.03 2.56 -2.06
N ILE A 237 6.92 2.03 -2.91
CA ILE A 237 8.37 2.02 -2.66
C ILE A 237 8.93 3.39 -3.06
N ASN A 238 9.30 4.22 -2.09
CA ASN A 238 9.79 5.56 -2.36
C ASN A 238 11.17 5.59 -3.02
N HIS A 239 11.51 6.75 -3.59
CA HIS A 239 12.83 6.99 -4.16
C HIS A 239 13.88 7.31 -3.08
N ASP A 240 15.07 6.72 -3.19
CA ASP A 240 16.27 7.32 -2.59
C ASP A 240 17.47 7.20 -3.54
N CYS A 241 18.30 8.26 -3.62
CA CYS A 241 19.50 8.31 -4.46
C CYS A 241 20.60 7.31 -4.03
N ARG A 242 20.52 6.77 -2.81
CA ARG A 242 21.31 5.63 -2.31
C ARG A 242 20.34 4.59 -1.73
N PRO A 243 19.61 3.86 -2.58
CA PRO A 243 18.45 3.08 -2.17
C PRO A 243 18.81 1.87 -1.30
N SER A 244 17.83 1.39 -0.53
CA SER A 244 17.96 0.13 0.23
C SER A 244 17.76 -1.10 -0.65
N CYS A 245 16.99 -0.99 -1.73
CA CYS A 245 16.62 -2.06 -2.64
C CYS A 245 16.76 -1.67 -4.13
N LYS A 246 16.57 -2.66 -5.02
CA LYS A 246 16.37 -2.44 -6.47
C LYS A 246 15.22 -3.28 -7.01
N PHE A 247 14.64 -2.82 -8.11
CA PHE A 247 13.75 -3.62 -8.94
C PHE A 247 14.53 -4.69 -9.70
N VAL A 248 14.00 -5.91 -9.73
CA VAL A 248 14.49 -7.05 -10.51
C VAL A 248 13.36 -7.52 -11.43
N PRO A 249 13.55 -7.52 -12.77
CA PRO A 249 12.50 -7.95 -13.71
C PRO A 249 12.02 -9.37 -13.44
N ASN A 250 10.70 -9.56 -13.45
CA ASN A 250 10.03 -10.83 -13.17
C ASN A 250 8.78 -10.98 -14.07
N GLY A 251 9.01 -11.13 -15.37
CA GLY A 251 7.92 -11.16 -16.35
C GLY A 251 7.25 -9.79 -16.50
N ARG A 252 5.93 -9.74 -16.27
CA ARG A 252 5.13 -8.50 -16.21
C ARG A 252 5.04 -7.89 -14.81
N THR A 253 5.82 -8.39 -13.86
CA THR A 253 6.06 -7.79 -12.55
C THR A 253 7.53 -7.47 -12.35
N ALA A 254 7.86 -6.72 -11.29
CA ALA A 254 9.19 -6.64 -10.74
C ALA A 254 9.21 -7.17 -9.31
N SER A 255 10.15 -8.06 -9.00
CA SER A 255 10.52 -8.44 -7.64
C SER A 255 11.45 -7.38 -7.04
N ILE A 256 11.48 -7.28 -5.71
CA ILE A 256 12.39 -6.37 -5.00
C ILE A 256 13.55 -7.15 -4.40
N GLN A 257 14.79 -6.68 -4.62
CA GLN A 257 16.00 -7.26 -4.04
C GLN A 257 16.74 -6.25 -3.16
N ALA A 258 17.14 -6.67 -1.95
CA ALA A 258 17.92 -5.87 -1.02
C ALA A 258 19.35 -5.63 -1.54
N LEU A 259 19.82 -4.37 -1.51
CA LEU A 259 21.17 -3.97 -1.92
C LEU A 259 22.18 -3.96 -0.76
N ARG A 260 21.66 -3.95 0.46
CA ARG A 260 22.36 -3.93 1.75
C ARG A 260 21.51 -4.68 2.78
N ASP A 261 22.09 -5.03 3.91
CA ASP A 261 21.32 -5.59 5.03
C ASP A 261 20.29 -4.57 5.52
N LEU A 262 19.10 -5.06 5.86
CA LEU A 262 17.98 -4.27 6.34
C LEU A 262 17.55 -4.74 7.74
N ARG A 263 17.13 -3.78 8.57
CA ARG A 263 16.65 -3.99 9.94
C ARG A 263 15.16 -3.66 10.03
N PRO A 264 14.42 -4.22 11.00
CA PRO A 264 13.07 -3.75 11.32
C PRO A 264 13.06 -2.22 11.49
N GLY A 265 12.14 -1.53 10.81
CA GLY A 265 12.04 -0.07 10.75
C GLY A 265 12.80 0.60 9.59
N ASP A 266 13.68 -0.10 8.86
CA ASP A 266 14.29 0.45 7.65
C ASP A 266 13.24 0.65 6.54
N GLU A 267 13.27 1.79 5.86
CA GLU A 267 12.43 2.05 4.69
C GLU A 267 12.93 1.28 3.46
N ILE A 268 12.00 0.66 2.74
CA ILE A 268 12.24 0.04 1.43
C ILE A 268 12.17 1.15 0.39
N THR A 269 13.33 1.48 -0.18
CA THR A 269 13.49 2.50 -1.21
C THR A 269 14.20 1.93 -2.43
N CYS A 270 13.88 2.46 -3.61
CA CYS A 270 14.49 2.09 -4.89
C CYS A 270 15.00 3.34 -5.62
N PHE A 271 15.88 3.16 -6.61
CA PHE A 271 16.25 4.24 -7.52
C PHE A 271 15.35 4.21 -8.76
N TYR A 272 14.64 5.31 -9.01
CA TYR A 272 13.70 5.41 -10.15
C TYR A 272 14.40 5.78 -11.47
N GLY A 273 15.61 6.34 -11.42
CA GLY A 273 16.33 6.89 -12.56
C GLY A 273 16.89 8.29 -12.28
N ASP A 274 17.85 8.72 -13.10
CA ASP A 274 18.66 9.94 -12.88
C ASP A 274 17.90 11.26 -13.08
N HIS A 275 16.73 11.21 -13.72
CA HIS A 275 15.97 12.39 -14.16
C HIS A 275 14.47 12.28 -13.83
N PHE A 276 14.13 11.62 -12.72
CA PHE A 276 12.73 11.48 -12.29
C PHE A 276 12.24 12.76 -11.62
N PHE A 277 13.04 13.34 -10.71
CA PHE A 277 12.73 14.57 -9.97
C PHE A 277 13.46 15.77 -10.56
N GLY A 278 13.32 16.00 -11.87
CA GLY A 278 14.06 17.06 -12.56
C GLY A 278 15.39 16.63 -13.15
N ASP A 279 16.04 17.59 -13.80
CA ASP A 279 17.31 17.35 -14.45
C ASP A 279 18.34 16.95 -13.38
N SER A 280 19.00 15.80 -13.58
CA SER A 280 19.90 15.19 -12.57
C SER A 280 19.28 15.04 -11.16
N ASN A 281 17.96 14.87 -11.06
CA ASN A 281 17.20 14.77 -9.81
C ASN A 281 17.34 16.03 -8.91
N GLU A 282 17.50 17.22 -9.49
CA GLU A 282 17.63 18.51 -8.80
C GLU A 282 16.47 18.88 -7.85
N ARG A 283 15.30 18.23 -7.96
CA ARG A 283 14.12 18.43 -7.09
C ARG A 283 13.86 17.25 -6.15
N CYS A 284 14.80 16.29 -6.06
CA CYS A 284 14.62 15.10 -5.24
C CYS A 284 14.63 15.44 -3.74
N GLU A 285 13.64 14.91 -3.03
CA GLU A 285 13.41 15.13 -1.59
C GLU A 285 13.84 13.93 -0.72
N CYS A 286 14.60 12.96 -1.25
CA CYS A 286 14.99 11.77 -0.49
C CYS A 286 15.98 12.05 0.66
N CYS A 287 16.06 11.14 1.63
CA CYS A 287 16.91 11.26 2.82
C CYS A 287 18.41 11.37 2.47
N THR A 288 18.86 10.72 1.40
CA THR A 288 20.24 10.87 0.91
C THR A 288 20.50 12.25 0.31
N CYS A 289 19.54 12.89 -0.35
CA CYS A 289 19.69 14.25 -0.87
C CYS A 289 19.76 15.27 0.26
N GLU A 290 18.89 15.14 1.27
CA GLU A 290 18.88 15.99 2.48
C GLU A 290 20.23 15.99 3.18
N ARG A 291 20.74 14.81 3.57
CA ARG A 291 22.04 14.65 4.26
C ARG A 291 23.26 15.11 3.44
N LEU A 292 23.11 15.30 2.13
CA LEU A 292 24.22 15.70 1.24
C LEU A 292 24.08 17.13 0.71
N GLY A 293 23.05 17.89 1.10
CA GLY A 293 22.78 19.24 0.55
C GLY A 293 22.52 19.22 -0.96
N ARG A 294 21.84 18.18 -1.46
CA ARG A 294 21.57 17.96 -2.90
C ARG A 294 20.07 17.94 -3.19
N GLY A 295 19.72 17.94 -4.48
CA GLY A 295 18.32 17.93 -4.90
C GLY A 295 17.61 19.17 -4.34
N ALA A 296 16.39 18.97 -3.81
CA ALA A 296 15.57 20.04 -3.24
C ALA A 296 16.18 20.72 -1.99
N PHE A 297 17.32 20.23 -1.49
CA PHE A 297 18.04 20.77 -0.32
C PHE A 297 19.31 21.56 -0.68
N THR A 298 19.59 21.75 -1.98
CA THR A 298 20.74 22.54 -2.44
C THR A 298 20.58 24.00 -2.03
N GLY A 299 21.59 24.57 -1.36
CA GLY A 299 21.57 25.96 -0.88
C GLY A 299 20.76 26.21 0.39
N ILE A 300 20.34 25.15 1.11
CA ILE A 300 19.84 25.26 2.48
C ILE A 300 21.04 25.10 3.41
N ASP A 301 21.59 26.22 3.89
CA ASP A 301 22.71 26.21 4.85
C ASP A 301 22.29 25.56 6.19
N GLU A 302 23.15 24.74 6.79
CA GLU A 302 22.90 24.01 8.05
C GLU A 302 22.80 24.93 9.30
N ASN A 303 22.83 26.26 9.13
CA ASN A 303 23.00 27.25 10.19
C ASN A 303 21.70 27.65 10.94
N THR A 304 20.62 26.86 10.84
CA THR A 304 19.36 27.11 11.59
C THR A 304 19.09 26.11 12.72
N SER A 305 20.12 25.40 13.19
CA SER A 305 20.04 24.53 14.37
C SER A 305 20.99 24.97 15.49
N ASP A 306 20.83 26.19 16.01
CA ASP A 306 21.34 26.54 17.35
C ASP A 306 20.59 27.70 18.01
N SER A 307 19.72 27.38 18.98
CA SER A 307 19.11 28.31 19.93
C SER A 307 18.38 27.58 21.07
N ALA A 308 19.04 26.55 21.64
CA ALA A 308 18.55 25.84 22.82
C ALA A 308 19.70 25.23 23.63
N SER A 309 20.61 26.06 24.16
CA SER A 309 21.61 25.63 25.16
C SER A 309 22.03 26.74 26.12
N ALA A 310 21.40 26.71 27.29
CA ALA A 310 21.92 27.05 28.62
C ALA A 310 22.67 28.38 28.88
N SER A 311 22.07 29.18 29.77
CA SER A 311 22.81 29.90 30.82
C SER A 311 21.99 29.94 32.12
N GLY A 312 22.55 29.44 33.23
CA GLY A 312 22.10 29.81 34.58
C GLY A 312 22.55 31.25 34.93
N SER A 313 22.21 31.86 36.07
CA SER A 313 21.59 31.33 37.31
C SER A 313 21.22 32.49 38.27
N VAL A 314 20.54 32.16 39.39
CA VAL A 314 20.33 32.92 40.66
C VAL A 314 19.46 34.21 40.72
N GLU A 315 18.25 34.03 41.29
CA GLU A 315 17.58 34.73 42.43
C GLU A 315 17.65 36.27 42.65
N GLY A 316 16.51 36.90 43.03
CA GLY A 316 16.52 38.30 43.54
C GLY A 316 15.21 39.13 43.68
N ASP A 317 14.09 38.56 44.15
CA ASP A 317 12.97 39.17 44.91
C ASP A 317 12.24 40.52 44.57
N SER A 318 10.91 40.49 44.76
CA SER A 318 9.94 41.53 45.20
C SER A 318 9.52 42.81 44.40
N SER A 319 8.27 42.73 43.91
CA SER A 319 7.16 43.71 44.06
C SER A 319 7.01 44.94 43.13
N SER A 320 5.93 44.96 42.33
CA SER A 320 4.76 45.87 42.46
C SER A 320 3.97 46.07 41.14
N SER A 321 2.73 46.51 41.29
CA SER A 321 1.57 46.44 40.38
C SER A 321 1.51 47.40 39.17
N THR A 322 0.63 47.05 38.20
CA THR A 322 -0.05 47.92 37.19
C THR A 322 0.81 48.58 36.08
N THR A 323 0.39 48.74 34.81
CA THR A 323 -0.88 48.48 34.10
C THR A 323 -0.67 48.42 32.56
N HIS A 324 -1.74 48.06 31.84
CA HIS A 324 -2.00 48.26 30.39
C HIS A 324 -1.42 47.27 29.36
N ALA A 325 -2.35 46.77 28.55
CA ALA A 325 -2.11 45.88 27.43
C ALA A 325 -1.68 46.64 26.17
N ALA A 326 -0.72 46.08 25.45
CA ALA A 326 -0.50 46.33 24.02
C ALA A 326 -0.20 44.98 23.35
N VAL A 327 -1.11 44.50 22.50
CA VAL A 327 -0.99 43.21 21.83
C VAL A 327 -0.05 43.35 20.63
N ALA A 328 1.25 43.14 20.87
CA ALA A 328 2.23 42.99 19.80
C ALA A 328 2.14 41.56 19.25
N ALA A 329 1.24 41.32 18.29
CA ALA A 329 1.17 40.06 17.57
C ALA A 329 2.44 39.90 16.71
N GLY A 330 3.35 39.02 17.14
CA GLY A 330 4.60 38.75 16.44
C GLY A 330 4.36 38.26 15.01
N ALA A 331 5.13 38.80 14.06
CA ALA A 331 5.13 38.29 12.69
C ALA A 331 5.62 36.84 12.69
N ALA A 332 4.70 35.90 12.45
CA ALA A 332 5.06 34.51 12.22
C ALA A 332 5.99 34.44 11.00
N ALA A 333 7.22 34.00 11.22
CA ALA A 333 8.20 33.77 10.16
C ALA A 333 7.62 32.74 9.18
N THR A 334 7.01 33.23 8.11
CA THR A 334 6.38 32.41 7.09
C THR A 334 7.50 31.79 6.30
N GLN A 335 7.74 30.48 6.48
CA GLN A 335 8.67 29.75 5.62
C GLN A 335 8.27 30.03 4.16
N PRO A 336 9.22 30.39 3.27
CA PRO A 336 8.88 30.69 1.89
C PRO A 336 8.17 29.48 1.30
N ALA A 337 6.94 29.68 0.82
CA ALA A 337 6.11 28.61 0.30
C ALA A 337 6.85 27.93 -0.85
N ARG A 338 7.36 26.71 -0.60
CA ARG A 338 8.12 25.94 -1.58
C ARG A 338 7.28 25.79 -2.84
N VAL A 339 7.87 26.11 -4.00
CA VAL A 339 7.18 26.06 -5.29
C VAL A 339 6.73 24.61 -5.53
N LYS A 340 5.41 24.38 -5.51
CA LYS A 340 4.84 23.08 -5.85
C LYS A 340 5.26 22.73 -7.27
N TYR A 341 5.82 21.54 -7.45
CA TYR A 341 6.34 21.10 -8.73
C TYR A 341 5.66 19.81 -9.19
N GLY A 342 5.47 19.70 -10.50
CA GLY A 342 4.87 18.54 -11.13
C GLY A 342 5.87 17.41 -11.41
N LEU A 343 5.43 16.17 -11.25
CA LEU A 343 6.16 14.96 -11.65
C LEU A 343 6.48 14.95 -13.15
N ARG A 344 5.59 15.50 -14.00
CA ARG A 344 5.81 15.67 -15.45
C ARG A 344 6.16 17.10 -15.87
N ASP A 345 6.45 18.02 -14.96
CA ASP A 345 7.11 19.29 -15.32
C ASP A 345 8.49 19.08 -15.94
N THR A 346 9.17 18.01 -15.56
CA THR A 346 10.52 17.69 -16.04
C THR A 346 10.54 16.47 -16.95
N ASP A 347 9.41 16.16 -17.58
CA ASP A 347 9.36 15.23 -18.71
C ASP A 347 9.90 15.88 -20.00
N SER A 348 11.10 16.45 -19.90
CA SER A 348 11.92 16.87 -21.05
C SER A 348 12.47 15.66 -21.83
N ARG A 349 12.12 14.43 -21.42
CA ARG A 349 12.59 13.16 -22.00
C ARG A 349 12.22 13.03 -23.49
N LEU A 350 11.11 13.63 -23.92
CA LEU A 350 10.71 13.73 -25.34
C LEU A 350 11.47 14.79 -26.17
N ASN A 351 12.05 15.80 -25.51
CA ASN A 351 12.70 16.96 -26.16
C ASN A 351 14.23 17.01 -25.99
N ARG A 352 14.82 16.14 -25.17
CA ARG A 352 16.28 16.10 -24.93
C ARG A 352 17.03 15.54 -26.16
N PRO A 353 17.96 16.30 -26.77
CA PRO A 353 18.71 15.86 -27.94
C PRO A 353 19.54 14.59 -27.71
N CYS A 354 20.01 14.33 -26.47
CA CYS A 354 20.85 13.17 -26.14
C CYS A 354 20.17 11.79 -26.29
N TRP A 355 18.84 11.74 -26.45
CA TRP A 355 18.10 10.49 -26.74
C TRP A 355 17.73 10.34 -28.21
N ARG A 356 17.85 11.41 -29.01
CA ARG A 356 17.92 11.28 -30.46
C ARG A 356 19.35 10.89 -30.80
N SER A 357 19.60 9.59 -30.95
CA SER A 357 20.84 9.11 -31.58
C SER A 357 21.07 9.92 -32.85
N ALA A 358 22.29 10.45 -33.01
CA ALA A 358 22.65 11.18 -34.21
C ALA A 358 22.49 10.24 -35.42
N ILE A 359 21.47 10.51 -36.24
CA ILE A 359 21.42 10.00 -37.60
C ILE A 359 22.25 10.95 -38.44
N HIS A 360 23.58 10.75 -38.39
CA HIS A 360 24.53 10.95 -39.48
C HIS A 360 25.90 10.38 -39.09
#